data_AF-A0A392RCA4-F1
#
_entry.id   AF-A0A392RCA4-F1
#
_cell.length_a   1.000
_cell.length_b   1.000
_cell.length_c   1.000
_cell.angle_alpha   90.00
_cell.angle_beta   90.00
_cell.angle_gamma   90.00
#
_symmetry.space_group_name_H-M   'P 1'
#
loop_
_entity.id
_entity.type
_entity.pdbx_description
1 polymer ?
#
loop_
_entity_poly.entity_id
_entity_poly.type
_entity_poly.pdbx_seq_one_letter_code
_entity_poly.pdbx_strand_id
1 'polypeptide(L)'
;MMNSFWWGGGTNNKGIRWLAWDHMTPPKAQGGMGFRDLHSFNLAMIAKQGWNIMTHPHTLLAKLYKARWSVGNGANIKVMSEPWLRG
;
A
#
# COMPACT_ATOMS: atom_id res chain seq x y z
N MET A 1 11.67 5.99 8.64
CA MET A 1 10.76 7.04 8.12
C MET A 1 9.66 7.38 9.12
N MET A 2 8.82 6.43 9.57
CA MET A 2 7.72 6.74 10.51
C MET A 2 8.20 7.11 11.92
N ASN A 3 9.14 6.33 12.46
CA ASN A 3 9.76 6.62 13.75
C ASN A 3 10.48 7.99 13.74
N SER A 4 11.16 8.32 12.65
CA SER A 4 11.80 9.63 12.45
C SER A 4 10.83 10.77 12.17
N PHE A 5 9.65 10.51 11.61
CA PHE A 5 8.61 11.54 11.45
C PHE A 5 8.01 11.90 12.81
N TRP A 6 7.75 10.89 13.64
CA TRP A 6 7.09 11.07 14.93
C TRP A 6 8.02 11.58 16.03
N TRP A 7 9.24 11.03 16.10
CA TRP A 7 10.23 11.37 17.13
C TRP A 7 11.37 12.24 16.63
N GLY A 8 11.41 12.56 15.32
CA GLY A 8 12.46 13.40 14.76
C GLY A 8 12.32 14.84 15.22
N GLY A 9 13.46 15.51 15.38
CA GLY A 9 13.52 16.95 15.58
C GLY A 9 13.85 17.69 14.28
N GLY A 10 14.09 19.01 14.41
CA GLY A 10 14.46 19.89 13.29
C GLY A 10 15.86 19.66 12.74
N THR A 11 16.29 20.53 11.82
CA THR A 11 17.48 20.38 10.96
C THR A 11 18.79 20.05 11.69
N ASN A 12 18.96 20.49 12.94
CA ASN A 12 20.14 20.22 13.78
C ASN A 12 19.87 19.32 15.00
N ASN A 13 18.67 18.76 15.15
CA ASN A 13 18.33 17.89 16.27
C ASN A 13 17.57 16.64 15.78
N LYS A 14 18.14 15.45 16.00
CA LYS A 14 17.53 14.19 15.58
C LYS A 14 16.31 13.78 16.44
N GLY A 15 16.03 14.51 17.52
CA GLY A 15 14.99 14.20 18.49
C GLY A 15 15.30 12.96 19.33
N ILE A 16 14.55 12.75 20.42
CA ILE A 16 14.69 11.56 21.27
C ILE A 16 13.64 10.53 20.83
N ARG A 17 14.11 9.32 20.49
CA ARG A 17 13.25 8.19 20.15
C ARG A 17 12.90 7.40 21.40
N TRP A 18 11.72 7.66 21.96
CA TRP A 18 11.26 7.01 23.19
C TRP A 18 10.78 5.57 22.96
N LEU A 19 10.21 5.28 21.80
CA LEU A 19 9.67 3.95 21.51
C LEU A 19 9.79 3.60 20.01
N ALA A 20 10.09 2.33 19.72
CA ALA A 20 10.10 1.82 18.36
C ALA A 20 8.70 1.82 17.74
N TRP A 21 8.59 2.00 16.42
CA TRP A 21 7.30 2.12 15.73
C TRP A 21 6.43 0.88 15.89
N ASP A 22 7.05 -0.29 15.88
CA ASP A 22 6.36 -1.60 16.03
C ASP A 22 5.71 -1.77 17.41
N HIS A 23 6.15 -1.02 18.40
CA HIS A 23 5.53 -0.98 19.74
C HIS A 23 4.52 0.17 19.88
N MET A 24 4.42 1.07 18.90
CA MET A 24 3.42 2.15 18.89
C MET A 24 2.12 1.73 18.20
N THR A 25 2.19 0.79 17.26
CA THR A 25 1.04 0.30 16.49
C THR A 25 0.05 -0.58 17.25
N PRO A 26 0.43 -1.37 18.29
CA PRO A 26 -0.54 -2.16 19.03
C PRO A 26 -1.61 -1.28 19.71
N PRO A 27 -2.83 -1.80 19.93
CA PRO A 27 -3.87 -1.09 20.66
C PRO A 27 -3.42 -0.66 22.07
N LYS A 28 -4.04 0.40 22.60
CA LYS A 28 -3.78 0.87 23.98
C LYS A 28 -3.99 -0.22 25.04
N ALA A 29 -4.97 -1.10 24.83
CA ALA A 29 -5.23 -2.24 25.70
C ALA A 29 -4.07 -3.26 25.75
N GLN A 30 -3.19 -3.25 24.75
CA GLN A 30 -2.02 -4.14 24.63
C GLN A 30 -0.70 -3.38 24.89
N GLY A 31 -0.76 -2.19 25.49
CA GLY A 31 0.43 -1.40 25.84
C GLY A 31 1.04 -0.58 24.68
N GLY A 32 0.41 -0.55 23.51
CA GLY A 32 0.80 0.35 22.42
C GLY A 32 0.06 1.69 22.44
N MET A 33 0.24 2.51 21.40
CA MET A 33 -0.46 3.80 21.27
C MET A 33 -1.69 3.74 20.35
N GLY A 34 -1.96 2.59 19.74
CA GLY A 34 -3.07 2.38 18.82
C GLY A 34 -2.86 3.02 17.46
N PHE A 35 -1.61 3.27 17.06
CA PHE A 35 -1.32 3.80 15.73
C PHE A 35 -1.60 2.73 14.67
N ARG A 36 -2.10 3.14 13.51
CA ARG A 36 -2.26 2.18 12.40
C ARG A 36 -0.88 1.79 11.88
N ASP A 37 -0.67 0.50 11.68
CA ASP A 37 0.42 0.05 10.84
C ASP A 37 0.16 0.51 9.40
N LEU A 38 0.98 1.46 8.95
CA LEU A 38 0.85 2.06 7.63
C LEU A 38 1.21 1.08 6.52
N HIS A 39 2.04 0.06 6.79
CA HIS A 39 2.31 -0.98 5.80
C HIS A 39 1.05 -1.80 5.53
N SER A 40 0.46 -2.37 6.59
CA SER A 40 -0.81 -3.11 6.50
C SER A 40 -1.94 -2.25 5.95
N PHE A 41 -2.03 -0.98 6.36
CA PHE A 41 -3.05 -0.06 5.85
C PHE A 41 -2.89 0.24 4.37
N ASN A 42 -1.65 0.45 3.89
CA ASN A 42 -1.38 0.66 2.47
C ASN A 42 -1.72 -0.59 1.64
N LEU A 43 -1.35 -1.78 2.11
CA LEU A 43 -1.75 -3.04 1.48
C LEU A 43 -3.28 -3.17 1.37
N ALA A 44 -4.01 -2.85 2.45
CA ALA A 44 -5.47 -2.86 2.44
C ALA A 44 -6.05 -1.83 1.44
N MET A 45 -5.44 -0.64 1.32
CA MET A 45 -5.85 0.35 0.32
C MET A 45 -5.60 -0.14 -1.11
N ILE A 46 -4.45 -0.74 -1.39
CA ILE A 46 -4.15 -1.33 -2.71
C ILE A 46 -5.17 -2.42 -3.03
N ALA A 47 -5.44 -3.33 -2.09
CA ALA A 47 -6.44 -4.37 -2.26
C ALA A 47 -7.83 -3.77 -2.56
N LYS A 48 -8.23 -2.72 -1.83
CA LYS A 48 -9.49 -2.00 -2.09
C LYS A 48 -9.55 -1.38 -3.49
N GLN A 49 -8.45 -0.79 -3.95
CA GLN A 49 -8.38 -0.24 -5.31
C GLN A 49 -8.44 -1.35 -6.37
N GLY A 50 -7.72 -2.45 -6.17
CA GLY A 50 -7.79 -3.63 -7.03
C GLY A 50 -9.20 -4.20 -7.12
N TRP A 51 -9.87 -4.36 -5.97
CA TRP A 51 -11.26 -4.77 -5.91
C TRP A 51 -12.18 -3.83 -6.69
N ASN A 52 -12.06 -2.52 -6.49
CA ASN A 52 -12.86 -1.54 -7.21
C ASN A 52 -12.66 -1.60 -8.73
N ILE A 53 -11.44 -1.83 -9.21
CA ILE A 53 -11.15 -2.00 -10.63
C ILE A 53 -11.86 -3.25 -11.19
N MET A 54 -11.87 -4.34 -10.41
CA MET A 54 -12.52 -5.60 -10.80
C MET A 54 -14.05 -5.50 -10.80
N THR A 55 -14.64 -4.86 -9.80
CA THR A 55 -16.11 -4.77 -9.66
C THR A 55 -16.74 -3.66 -10.49
N HIS A 56 -15.98 -2.61 -10.84
CA HIS A 56 -16.48 -1.47 -11.61
C HIS A 56 -15.70 -1.27 -12.92
N PRO A 57 -15.88 -2.17 -13.91
CA PRO A 57 -15.08 -2.18 -15.14
C PRO A 57 -15.32 -0.96 -16.04
N HIS A 58 -16.40 -0.21 -15.80
CA HIS A 58 -16.77 0.96 -16.60
C HIS A 58 -16.10 2.26 -16.15
N THR A 59 -15.44 2.26 -14.98
CA THR A 59 -14.70 3.43 -14.49
C THR A 59 -13.55 3.78 -15.44
N LEU A 60 -13.19 5.06 -15.54
CA LEU A 60 -12.07 5.51 -16.37
C LEU A 60 -10.77 4.79 -15.97
N LEU A 61 -10.55 4.60 -14.67
CA LEU A 61 -9.41 3.89 -14.14
C LEU A 61 -9.37 2.44 -14.63
N ALA A 62 -10.47 1.69 -14.52
CA ALA A 62 -10.53 0.31 -14.99
C ALA A 62 -10.33 0.21 -16.50
N LYS A 63 -10.92 1.12 -17.29
CA LYS A 63 -10.71 1.20 -18.75
C LYS A 63 -9.25 1.49 -19.10
N LEU A 64 -8.62 2.44 -18.42
CA LEU A 64 -7.22 2.79 -18.63
C LEU A 64 -6.29 1.63 -18.28
N TYR A 65 -6.51 0.97 -17.15
CA TYR A 65 -5.74 -0.21 -16.76
C TYR A 65 -5.95 -1.36 -17.75
N LYS A 66 -7.18 -1.62 -18.21
CA LYS A 66 -7.47 -2.63 -19.22
C LYS A 66 -6.80 -2.33 -20.57
N ALA A 67 -6.77 -1.06 -20.99
CA ALA A 67 -6.13 -0.63 -22.22
C ALA A 67 -4.60 -0.70 -22.14
N ARG A 68 -4.01 -0.35 -20.99
CA ARG A 68 -2.57 -0.40 -20.74
C ARG A 68 -2.04 -1.83 -20.59
N TRP A 69 -2.84 -2.70 -19.98
CA TRP A 69 -2.49 -4.09 -19.67
C TRP A 69 -3.31 -5.09 -20.50
N SER A 70 -3.60 -4.74 -21.75
CA SER A 70 -4.42 -5.55 -22.66
C SER A 70 -3.73 -6.88 -23.00
N VAL A 71 -3.96 -7.91 -22.18
CA VAL A 71 -3.52 -9.28 -22.46
C VAL A 71 -4.54 -9.96 -23.38
N GLY A 72 -4.44 -9.67 -24.68
CA GLY A 72 -5.21 -10.33 -25.74
C GLY A 72 -6.73 -10.33 -25.53
N ASN A 73 -7.43 -11.28 -26.18
CA ASN A 73 -8.89 -11.41 -26.18
C ASN A 73 -9.45 -12.23 -24.99
N GLY A 74 -8.68 -12.46 -23.94
CA GLY A 74 -9.15 -13.19 -22.74
C GLY A 74 -9.36 -14.69 -22.90
N ALA A 75 -9.23 -15.25 -24.10
CA ALA A 75 -9.41 -16.68 -24.35
C ALA A 75 -8.24 -17.56 -23.86
N ASN A 76 -7.03 -17.00 -23.76
CA ASN A 76 -5.84 -17.66 -23.22
C ASN A 76 -4.93 -16.62 -22.59
N ILE A 77 -5.14 -16.31 -21.31
CA ILE A 77 -4.28 -15.40 -20.54
C ILE A 77 -3.31 -16.24 -19.73
N LYS A 78 -2.02 -16.24 -20.08
CA LYS A 78 -0.99 -16.87 -19.25
C LYS A 78 -0.44 -15.87 -18.23
N VAL A 79 -1.24 -15.65 -17.17
CA VAL A 79 -0.97 -14.69 -16.08
C VAL A 79 0.43 -14.84 -15.47
N MET A 80 0.98 -16.06 -15.49
CA MET A 80 2.25 -16.35 -14.80
C MET A 80 3.47 -16.43 -15.72
N SER A 81 3.31 -16.47 -17.05
CA SER A 81 4.44 -16.72 -17.97
C SER A 81 4.81 -15.53 -18.85
N GLU A 82 3.97 -14.50 -18.96
CA GLU A 82 4.30 -13.33 -19.76
C GLU A 82 4.96 -12.23 -18.92
N PRO A 83 6.02 -11.56 -19.40
CA PRO A 83 6.63 -10.45 -18.68
C PRO A 83 5.71 -9.23 -18.70
N TRP A 84 5.04 -8.99 -17.58
CA TRP A 84 4.15 -7.83 -17.34
C TRP A 84 4.90 -6.50 -17.26
N LEU A 85 6.21 -6.47 -17.43
CA LEU A 85 7.01 -5.26 -17.39
C LEU A 85 7.98 -5.34 -18.55
N ARG A 86 7.62 -4.74 -19.69
CA ARG A 86 8.63 -4.31 -20.65
C ARG A 86 9.22 -3.01 -20.14
N GLY A 87 10.39 -3.12 -19.52
CA GLY A 87 11.33 -2.00 -19.45
C GLY A 87 11.84 -1.67 -20.84
#